data_AF-A0A3D1K1Q7-F1
#
_entry.id   AF-A0A3D1K1Q7-F1
#
_cell.length_a   1.000
_cell.length_b   1.000
_cell.length_c   1.000
_cell.angle_alpha   90.00
_cell.angle_beta   90.00
_cell.angle_gamma   90.00
#
_symmetry.space_group_name_H-M   'P 1'
#
loop_
_entity.id
_entity.type
_entity.pdbx_description
1 polymer ?
#
loop_
_entity_poly.entity_id
_entity_poly.type
_entity_poly.pdbx_seq_one_letter_code
_entity_poly.pdbx_strand_id
1 'polypeptide(L)'
;MNEFNLKAEARNCFNYDFERAKGATDKAIVPLEETIKIHDIAEYRIPYFVLETVGELEYNRLKNILLEIHDVNNSFAGMKTKEIEVYLALSDDYDGIKEKLSSWVRDYLSSRLEKPSFKDKSELDKFCRLLKEYDNIFTHINLMDNAVNYCFLWPMLRYAKWFLYSRTWKKDLEVTYREGDYEPYVNYPTGKYSEKHIQSILEYELNILDLSLRLMKGNLDAGRLDKAANMSEETLLANMAEMASEMQGMRFLLNKNYHIQKSSIAVGGGYRLFWEWRINGGIGAVYVTDKEVPLVLDPMVIVNSKGVIANPPKPWENILESGSRDLLPVNYLMLEMVWEKLSSMYEKIDFDSIRRNKDKDDDEKLLLSCSDIASLEECRVETTESKRRKMILGPLRYGQLTGFLSRKFGCEVRDGKGSERVITRPGGKCFILGHHKNNPIHHPIVIKRMLKGLNIPLEDWYNTVYAGGN
;
A
#
# COMPACT_ATOMS: atom_id res chain seq x y z
N MET A 1 10.58 9.48 -31.05
CA MET A 1 10.78 8.98 -29.67
C MET A 1 9.90 7.73 -29.56
N ASN A 2 10.46 6.54 -29.34
CA ASN A 2 9.76 5.27 -29.58
C ASN A 2 8.66 5.00 -28.54
N GLU A 3 7.46 4.71 -29.03
CA GLU A 3 6.19 4.41 -28.33
C GLU A 3 6.28 3.30 -27.26
N PHE A 4 7.34 2.50 -27.30
CA PHE A 4 7.60 1.41 -26.34
C PHE A 4 8.22 1.88 -25.00
N ASN A 5 8.86 3.06 -24.94
CA ASN A 5 9.46 3.56 -23.69
C ASN A 5 8.42 4.18 -22.74
N LEU A 6 7.41 4.88 -23.28
CA LEU A 6 6.36 5.51 -22.48
C LEU A 6 5.51 4.49 -21.69
N LYS A 7 5.24 3.31 -22.26
CA LYS A 7 4.55 2.20 -21.58
C LYS A 7 5.38 1.57 -20.44
N ALA A 8 6.70 1.67 -20.48
CA ALA A 8 7.58 1.18 -19.42
C ALA A 8 7.75 2.20 -18.28
N GLU A 9 7.61 3.49 -18.57
CA GLU A 9 7.76 4.57 -17.60
C GLU A 9 6.45 4.85 -16.84
N ALA A 10 5.27 4.74 -17.48
CA ALA A 10 3.96 4.72 -16.81
C ALA A 10 3.87 3.61 -15.73
N ARG A 11 4.48 2.44 -16.00
CA ARG A 11 4.58 1.30 -15.08
C ARG A 11 5.38 1.58 -13.80
N ASN A 12 6.21 2.61 -13.78
CA ASN A 12 6.98 2.97 -12.60
C ASN A 12 6.23 3.93 -11.66
N CYS A 13 5.06 4.47 -12.02
CA CYS A 13 4.45 5.58 -11.27
C CYS A 13 3.88 5.19 -9.90
N PHE A 14 3.19 4.05 -9.80
CA PHE A 14 2.77 3.48 -8.51
C PHE A 14 3.98 3.12 -7.62
N ASN A 15 5.09 2.77 -8.26
CA ASN A 15 6.36 2.57 -7.60
C ASN A 15 7.10 3.88 -7.37
N TYR A 16 6.75 5.02 -7.97
CA TYR A 16 7.62 6.19 -7.99
C TYR A 16 7.48 7.03 -6.73
N ASP A 17 6.31 7.13 -6.10
CA ASP A 17 6.24 7.65 -4.72
C ASP A 17 6.82 6.65 -3.71
N PHE A 18 6.82 5.35 -4.05
CA PHE A 18 7.45 4.27 -3.27
C PHE A 18 8.98 4.12 -3.52
N GLU A 19 9.52 4.65 -4.62
CA GLU A 19 10.93 4.54 -5.06
C GLU A 19 11.63 5.90 -5.06
N ARG A 20 10.90 7.02 -5.08
CA ARG A 20 11.40 8.30 -4.55
C ARG A 20 11.59 8.20 -3.03
N ALA A 21 10.86 7.29 -2.37
CA ALA A 21 11.17 6.76 -1.03
C ALA A 21 12.39 5.81 -0.97
N LYS A 22 13.05 5.47 -2.10
CA LYS A 22 14.39 4.85 -2.13
C LYS A 22 15.49 5.83 -2.52
N GLY A 23 15.16 6.91 -3.24
CA GLY A 23 16.15 7.86 -3.76
C GLY A 23 16.32 9.14 -2.94
N ALA A 24 15.30 9.57 -2.18
CA ALA A 24 15.32 10.83 -1.42
C ALA A 24 15.39 10.66 0.10
N THR A 25 15.13 9.46 0.63
CA THR A 25 15.58 8.98 1.94
C THR A 25 15.17 7.51 2.03
N ASP A 26 16.07 6.61 2.40
CA ASP A 26 15.78 5.23 2.82
C ASP A 26 14.82 5.13 4.06
N LYS A 27 14.05 6.19 4.35
CA LYS A 27 13.21 6.39 5.54
C LYS A 27 11.71 6.52 5.25
N ALA A 28 11.28 6.63 3.99
CA ALA A 28 9.85 6.76 3.66
C ALA A 28 9.14 5.41 3.43
N ILE A 29 9.83 4.28 3.65
CA ILE A 29 9.14 3.05 4.04
C ILE A 29 8.84 3.24 5.52
N VAL A 30 7.59 3.57 5.86
CA VAL A 30 7.14 3.54 7.26
C VAL A 30 7.58 2.20 7.82
N PRO A 31 8.48 2.17 8.80
CA PRO A 31 8.93 0.93 9.40
C PRO A 31 7.77 0.41 10.24
N LEU A 32 6.94 -0.43 9.60
CA LEU A 32 5.72 -1.04 10.14
C LEU A 32 5.94 -1.80 11.46
N GLU A 33 7.19 -2.12 11.80
CA GLU A 33 7.54 -2.86 13.01
C GLU A 33 8.18 -1.96 14.09
N GLU A 34 8.19 -0.65 13.92
CA GLU A 34 8.65 0.28 14.95
C GLU A 34 7.67 0.39 16.11
N THR A 35 8.24 0.58 17.31
CA THR A 35 7.47 0.92 18.51
C THR A 35 7.33 2.43 18.61
N ILE A 36 6.11 2.90 18.81
CA ILE A 36 5.80 4.32 18.96
C ILE A 36 6.46 4.85 20.24
N LYS A 37 7.02 6.06 20.20
CA LYS A 37 7.63 6.71 21.37
C LYS A 37 6.82 7.93 21.79
N ILE A 38 7.09 8.37 23.02
CA ILE A 38 6.65 9.69 23.49
C ILE A 38 7.52 10.73 22.79
N HIS A 39 6.86 11.68 22.14
CA HIS A 39 7.49 12.83 21.50
C HIS A 39 7.29 14.10 22.32
N ASP A 40 8.26 15.01 22.25
CA ASP A 40 8.14 16.33 22.89
C ASP A 40 7.30 17.24 22.00
N ILE A 41 6.45 18.06 22.61
CA ILE A 41 5.63 19.03 21.88
C ILE A 41 6.47 20.00 21.04
N ALA A 42 7.72 20.27 21.42
CA ALA A 42 8.67 21.06 20.65
C ALA A 42 8.99 20.46 19.26
N GLU A 43 8.81 19.15 19.08
CA GLU A 43 9.02 18.45 17.81
C GLU A 43 7.88 18.73 16.81
N TYR A 44 6.72 19.17 17.28
CA TYR A 44 5.55 19.57 16.47
C TYR A 44 5.53 21.08 16.16
N ARG A 45 6.70 21.73 16.24
CA ARG A 45 6.81 23.17 16.01
C ARG A 45 6.44 23.54 14.57
N ILE A 46 5.52 24.48 14.43
CA ILE A 46 5.17 25.12 13.16
C ILE A 46 6.27 26.15 12.81
N PRO A 47 6.74 26.18 11.55
CA PRO A 47 7.65 27.22 11.10
C PRO A 47 7.08 28.63 11.29
N TYR A 48 7.91 29.57 11.75
CA TYR A 48 7.47 30.95 12.05
C TYR A 48 6.87 31.67 10.83
N PHE A 49 7.34 31.37 9.62
CA PHE A 49 6.81 31.99 8.39
C PHE A 49 5.31 31.71 8.20
N VAL A 50 4.77 30.63 8.76
CA VAL A 50 3.33 30.32 8.67
C VAL A 50 2.53 31.40 9.39
N LEU A 51 2.98 31.85 10.58
CA LEU A 51 2.34 32.93 11.33
C LEU A 51 2.31 34.23 10.52
N GLU A 52 3.43 34.59 9.87
CA GLU A 52 3.51 35.79 9.02
C GLU A 52 2.60 35.68 7.79
N THR A 53 2.32 34.46 7.34
CA THR A 53 1.64 34.20 6.08
C THR A 53 0.12 34.19 6.21
N VAL A 54 -0.41 33.54 7.25
CA VAL A 54 -1.87 33.38 7.48
C VAL A 54 -2.41 34.10 8.71
N GLY A 55 -1.54 34.72 9.50
CA GLY A 55 -1.93 35.42 10.73
C GLY A 55 -2.17 34.49 11.91
N GLU A 56 -2.48 35.10 13.05
CA GLU A 56 -2.53 34.43 14.35
C GLU A 56 -3.65 33.38 14.46
N LEU A 57 -4.84 33.66 13.90
CA LEU A 57 -5.99 32.77 13.98
C LEU A 57 -5.70 31.41 13.30
N GLU A 58 -5.30 31.43 12.03
CA GLU A 58 -5.00 30.21 11.27
C GLU A 58 -3.74 29.50 11.75
N TYR A 59 -2.76 30.25 12.27
CA TYR A 59 -1.59 29.66 12.91
C TYR A 59 -1.98 28.88 14.18
N ASN A 60 -2.81 29.47 15.04
CA ASN A 60 -3.29 28.81 16.26
C ASN A 60 -4.19 27.61 15.93
N ARG A 61 -4.99 27.71 14.86
CA ARG A 61 -5.78 26.58 14.37
C ARG A 61 -4.89 25.40 13.97
N LEU A 62 -3.85 25.62 13.16
CA LEU A 62 -2.90 24.55 12.84
C LEU A 62 -2.20 24.00 14.08
N LYS A 63 -1.81 24.87 15.01
CA LYS A 63 -1.17 24.48 16.28
C LYS A 63 -2.04 23.52 17.07
N ASN A 64 -3.34 23.80 17.19
CA ASN A 64 -4.28 22.94 17.89
C ASN A 64 -4.43 21.59 17.18
N ILE A 65 -4.49 21.57 15.85
CA ILE A 65 -4.56 20.32 15.08
C ILE A 65 -3.30 19.47 15.28
N LEU A 66 -2.11 20.08 15.27
CA LEU A 66 -0.86 19.37 15.52
C LEU A 66 -0.72 18.88 16.98
N LEU A 67 -1.29 19.63 17.94
CA LEU A 67 -1.42 19.18 19.32
C LEU A 67 -2.31 17.92 19.42
N GLU A 68 -3.43 17.89 18.72
CA GLU A 68 -4.30 16.69 18.67
C GLU A 68 -3.54 15.49 18.08
N ILE A 69 -2.79 15.68 16.99
CA ILE A 69 -1.95 14.59 16.41
C ILE A 69 -0.88 14.13 17.41
N HIS A 70 -0.22 15.05 18.09
CA HIS A 70 0.77 14.76 19.13
C HIS A 70 0.17 13.93 20.26
N ASP A 71 -1.00 14.31 20.75
CA ASP A 71 -1.68 13.63 21.86
C ASP A 71 -2.12 12.22 21.46
N VAL A 72 -2.68 12.07 20.24
CA VAL A 72 -2.99 10.76 19.67
C VAL A 72 -1.73 9.91 19.56
N ASN A 73 -0.64 10.44 19.01
CA ASN A 73 0.62 9.69 18.88
C ASN A 73 1.14 9.20 20.26
N ASN A 74 1.18 10.09 21.24
CA ASN A 74 1.68 9.78 22.58
C ASN A 74 0.77 8.81 23.34
N SER A 75 -0.55 8.81 23.07
CA SER A 75 -1.48 7.83 23.64
C SER A 75 -1.16 6.38 23.27
N PHE A 76 -0.43 6.18 22.16
CA PHE A 76 -0.04 4.86 21.65
C PHE A 76 1.44 4.53 21.88
N ALA A 77 2.15 5.31 22.70
CA ALA A 77 3.55 5.04 23.03
C ALA A 77 3.72 3.61 23.59
N GLY A 78 4.71 2.88 23.07
CA GLY A 78 4.96 1.48 23.40
C GLY A 78 4.27 0.46 22.48
N MET A 79 3.33 0.89 21.63
CA MET A 79 2.63 0.02 20.68
C MET A 79 3.33 0.00 19.32
N LYS A 80 3.10 -1.03 18.50
CA LYS A 80 3.69 -1.10 17.16
C LYS A 80 2.94 -0.19 16.18
N THR A 81 3.66 0.55 15.35
CA THR A 81 3.09 1.47 14.35
C THR A 81 2.03 0.80 13.46
N LYS A 82 2.30 -0.40 12.94
CA LYS A 82 1.34 -1.16 12.11
C LYS A 82 0.04 -1.56 12.81
N GLU A 83 0.09 -1.82 14.12
CA GLU A 83 -1.12 -2.17 14.88
C GLU A 83 -2.01 -0.94 15.06
N ILE A 84 -1.37 0.21 15.30
CA ILE A 84 -2.05 1.48 15.53
C ILE A 84 -2.58 2.12 14.25
N GLU A 85 -1.85 1.99 13.14
CA GLU A 85 -2.30 2.50 11.84
C GLU A 85 -3.69 1.96 11.47
N VAL A 86 -3.94 0.67 11.76
CA VAL A 86 -5.25 0.03 11.56
C VAL A 86 -6.31 0.59 12.50
N TYR A 87 -5.97 0.77 13.77
CA TYR A 87 -6.88 1.35 14.75
C TYR A 87 -7.28 2.77 14.39
N LEU A 88 -6.31 3.61 13.99
CA LEU A 88 -6.54 4.99 13.61
C LEU A 88 -7.42 5.10 12.37
N ALA A 89 -7.22 4.26 11.36
CA ALA A 89 -8.10 4.26 10.17
C ALA A 89 -9.57 3.97 10.47
N LEU A 90 -9.89 3.55 11.71
CA LEU A 90 -11.24 3.24 12.20
C LEU A 90 -11.75 4.20 13.28
N SER A 91 -10.90 5.07 13.83
CA SER A 91 -11.30 5.93 14.92
C SER A 91 -11.96 7.22 14.42
N ASP A 92 -12.98 7.69 15.15
CA ASP A 92 -13.58 9.00 14.90
C ASP A 92 -12.55 10.14 15.04
N ASP A 93 -11.52 9.94 15.88
CA ASP A 93 -10.40 10.88 16.02
C ASP A 93 -9.67 11.10 14.70
N TYR A 94 -9.48 10.05 13.91
CA TYR A 94 -8.81 10.15 12.61
C TYR A 94 -9.62 10.96 11.61
N ASP A 95 -10.92 10.66 11.49
CA ASP A 95 -11.79 11.41 10.58
C ASP A 95 -11.90 12.88 11.02
N GLY A 96 -12.05 13.15 12.32
CA GLY A 96 -12.09 14.50 12.87
C GLY A 96 -10.81 15.31 12.62
N ILE A 97 -9.63 14.73 12.87
CA ILE A 97 -8.34 15.39 12.60
C ILE A 97 -8.16 15.61 11.09
N LYS A 98 -8.51 14.61 10.26
CA LYS A 98 -8.40 14.68 8.80
C LYS A 98 -9.29 15.78 8.23
N GLU A 99 -10.51 15.95 8.72
CA GLU A 99 -11.42 17.03 8.30
C GLU A 99 -10.87 18.41 8.68
N LYS A 100 -10.40 18.58 9.93
CA LYS A 100 -9.77 19.82 10.39
C LYS A 100 -8.55 20.19 9.56
N LEU A 101 -7.66 19.22 9.31
CA LEU A 101 -6.50 19.39 8.43
C LEU A 101 -6.93 19.74 7.01
N SER A 102 -7.86 19.00 6.42
CA SER A 102 -8.32 19.23 5.04
C SER A 102 -8.85 20.65 4.85
N SER A 103 -9.65 21.12 5.81
CA SER A 103 -10.15 22.49 5.80
C SER A 103 -9.02 23.51 5.99
N TRP A 104 -8.09 23.31 6.93
CA TRP A 104 -6.96 24.21 7.11
C TRP A 104 -6.07 24.29 5.85
N VAL A 105 -5.76 23.14 5.24
CA VAL A 105 -4.96 23.08 4.00
C VAL A 105 -5.65 23.83 2.88
N ARG A 106 -6.97 23.66 2.73
CA ARG A 106 -7.77 24.38 1.74
C ARG A 106 -7.70 25.90 1.96
N ASP A 107 -7.90 26.34 3.19
CA ASP A 107 -7.94 27.77 3.54
C ASP A 107 -6.56 28.41 3.37
N TYR A 108 -5.50 27.75 3.88
CA TYR A 108 -4.11 28.16 3.70
C TYR A 108 -3.78 28.30 2.21
N LEU A 109 -3.95 27.23 1.42
CA LEU A 109 -3.56 27.25 0.00
C LEU A 109 -4.41 28.23 -0.82
N SER A 110 -5.70 28.40 -0.51
CA SER A 110 -6.54 29.39 -1.18
C SER A 110 -6.00 30.81 -0.96
N SER A 111 -5.71 31.17 0.30
CA SER A 111 -5.09 32.46 0.63
C SER A 111 -3.73 32.65 -0.07
N ARG A 112 -2.94 31.58 -0.19
CA ARG A 112 -1.65 31.64 -0.92
C ARG A 112 -1.81 31.79 -2.41
N LEU A 113 -2.82 31.17 -3.02
CA LEU A 113 -3.09 31.28 -4.45
C LEU A 113 -3.56 32.69 -4.83
N GLU A 114 -4.23 33.41 -3.94
CA GLU A 114 -4.67 34.79 -4.19
C GLU A 114 -3.53 35.82 -4.15
N LYS A 115 -2.44 35.51 -3.44
CA LYS A 115 -1.29 36.42 -3.28
C LYS A 115 -0.30 36.28 -4.45
N PRO A 116 -0.14 37.30 -5.32
CA PRO A 116 0.80 37.24 -6.43
C PRO A 116 2.25 37.22 -5.92
N SER A 117 3.14 36.54 -6.65
CA SER A 117 4.59 36.58 -6.41
C SER A 117 5.33 36.92 -7.69
N PHE A 118 6.32 37.80 -7.61
CA PHE A 118 7.23 38.10 -8.73
C PHE A 118 8.07 36.89 -9.17
N LYS A 119 8.12 35.83 -8.35
CA LYS A 119 8.81 34.58 -8.66
C LYS A 119 7.98 33.66 -9.57
N ASP A 120 6.67 33.90 -9.68
CA ASP A 120 5.75 33.06 -10.46
C ASP A 120 5.76 33.48 -11.93
N LYS A 121 6.63 32.85 -12.73
CA LYS A 121 6.68 33.12 -14.19
C LYS A 121 5.60 32.34 -14.96
N SER A 122 4.93 31.40 -14.30
CA SER A 122 3.85 30.56 -14.82
C SER A 122 2.99 29.98 -13.68
N GLU A 123 1.81 29.43 -14.02
CA GLU A 123 0.97 28.71 -13.06
C GLU A 123 1.67 27.47 -12.47
N LEU A 124 2.56 26.83 -13.24
CA LEU A 124 3.39 25.75 -12.72
C LEU A 124 4.44 26.26 -11.72
N ASP A 125 5.12 27.39 -12.01
CA ASP A 125 6.09 27.95 -11.07
C ASP A 125 5.41 28.28 -9.73
N LYS A 126 4.19 28.81 -9.81
CA LYS A 126 3.32 29.03 -8.66
C LYS A 126 2.98 27.73 -7.93
N PHE A 127 2.55 26.68 -8.64
CA PHE A 127 2.31 25.34 -8.10
C PHE A 127 3.55 24.80 -7.36
N CYS A 128 4.72 24.76 -8.01
CA CYS A 128 5.95 24.21 -7.43
C CYS A 128 6.43 25.02 -6.23
N ARG A 129 6.34 26.36 -6.29
CA ARG A 129 6.71 27.22 -5.17
C ARG A 129 5.80 26.98 -3.96
N LEU A 130 4.49 26.95 -4.18
CA LEU A 130 3.51 26.74 -3.10
C LEU A 130 3.57 25.33 -2.54
N LEU A 131 3.78 24.30 -3.37
CA LEU A 131 3.97 22.94 -2.91
C LEU A 131 5.24 22.83 -2.04
N LYS A 132 6.35 23.44 -2.46
CA LYS A 132 7.58 23.47 -1.65
C LYS A 132 7.38 24.23 -0.33
N GLU A 133 6.65 25.34 -0.36
CA GLU A 133 6.28 26.10 0.84
C GLU A 133 5.49 25.21 1.81
N TYR A 134 4.49 24.49 1.29
CA TYR A 134 3.67 23.54 2.04
C TYR A 134 4.47 22.35 2.60
N ASP A 135 5.31 21.73 1.78
CA ASP A 135 6.18 20.62 2.19
C ASP A 135 7.07 21.03 3.37
N ASN A 136 7.59 22.26 3.38
CA ASN A 136 8.40 22.78 4.49
C ASN A 136 7.62 22.93 5.81
N ILE A 137 6.28 22.91 5.79
CA ILE A 137 5.45 22.96 7.00
C ILE A 137 5.40 21.59 7.66
N PHE A 138 5.24 20.52 6.88
CA PHE A 138 4.87 19.20 7.41
C PHE A 138 5.94 18.12 7.26
N THR A 139 6.93 18.29 6.38
CA THR A 139 7.87 17.19 6.04
C THR A 139 8.57 16.62 7.28
N HIS A 140 9.03 17.46 8.22
CA HIS A 140 9.70 16.99 9.44
C HIS A 140 8.76 16.27 10.40
N ILE A 141 7.49 16.70 10.49
CA ILE A 141 6.48 16.08 11.36
C ILE A 141 5.99 14.75 10.76
N ASN A 142 5.78 14.73 9.44
CA ASN A 142 5.31 13.57 8.70
C ASN A 142 6.33 12.42 8.69
N LEU A 143 7.62 12.74 8.62
CA LEU A 143 8.72 11.76 8.56
C LEU A 143 9.37 11.50 9.94
N MET A 144 8.65 11.78 11.01
CA MET A 144 9.12 11.55 12.37
C MET A 144 9.22 10.04 12.63
N ASP A 145 10.43 9.57 12.98
CA ASP A 145 10.67 8.16 13.33
C ASP A 145 9.84 7.79 14.58
N ASN A 146 9.40 6.53 14.71
CA ASN A 146 8.62 6.05 15.86
C ASN A 146 7.30 6.82 16.14
N ALA A 147 6.66 7.35 15.09
CA ALA A 147 5.40 8.06 15.18
C ALA A 147 4.35 7.57 14.15
N VAL A 148 3.09 7.91 14.39
CA VAL A 148 1.94 7.64 13.48
C VAL A 148 1.42 8.91 12.80
N ASN A 149 2.22 10.00 12.81
CA ASN A 149 1.86 11.28 12.19
C ASN A 149 1.53 11.14 10.69
N TYR A 150 2.22 10.22 10.00
CA TYR A 150 2.02 10.00 8.57
C TYR A 150 0.59 9.56 8.22
N CYS A 151 -0.12 8.89 9.13
CA CYS A 151 -1.52 8.49 8.92
C CYS A 151 -2.38 9.71 8.58
N PHE A 152 -2.14 10.83 9.26
CA PHE A 152 -2.91 12.07 9.09
C PHE A 152 -2.31 12.97 8.01
N LEU A 153 -0.98 13.13 8.01
CA LEU A 153 -0.31 14.13 7.17
C LEU A 153 -0.08 13.66 5.73
N TRP A 154 0.09 12.35 5.49
CA TRP A 154 0.31 11.83 4.14
C TRP A 154 -0.89 12.05 3.21
N PRO A 155 -2.14 11.74 3.61
CA PRO A 155 -3.32 12.09 2.80
C PRO A 155 -3.39 13.60 2.51
N MET A 156 -2.95 14.45 3.45
CA MET A 156 -2.98 15.90 3.29
C MET A 156 -1.93 16.45 2.34
N LEU A 157 -0.72 15.86 2.32
CA LEU A 157 0.30 16.15 1.30
C LEU A 157 -0.24 15.86 -0.11
N ARG A 158 -0.96 14.74 -0.27
CA ARG A 158 -1.62 14.41 -1.55
C ARG A 158 -2.77 15.37 -1.86
N TYR A 159 -3.56 15.75 -0.86
CA TYR A 159 -4.64 16.73 -1.02
C TYR A 159 -4.11 18.09 -1.47
N ALA A 160 -3.08 18.60 -0.81
CA ALA A 160 -2.44 19.88 -1.13
C ALA A 160 -1.94 19.90 -2.59
N LYS A 161 -1.27 18.83 -3.01
CA LYS A 161 -0.77 18.67 -4.37
C LYS A 161 -1.91 18.66 -5.40
N TRP A 162 -2.96 17.86 -5.18
CA TRP A 162 -4.14 17.88 -6.04
C TRP A 162 -4.82 19.25 -6.08
N PHE A 163 -5.01 19.87 -4.92
CA PHE A 163 -5.70 21.15 -4.78
C PHE A 163 -4.97 22.25 -5.56
N LEU A 164 -3.66 22.38 -5.36
CA LEU A 164 -2.83 23.32 -6.11
C LEU A 164 -2.91 23.05 -7.61
N TYR A 165 -2.76 21.78 -8.03
CA TYR A 165 -2.83 21.40 -9.43
C TYR A 165 -4.18 21.83 -10.06
N SER A 166 -5.29 21.51 -9.41
CA SER A 166 -6.65 21.83 -9.88
C SER A 166 -6.90 23.33 -10.06
N ARG A 167 -6.19 24.19 -9.32
CA ARG A 167 -6.38 25.63 -9.27
C ARG A 167 -5.36 26.45 -10.05
N THR A 168 -4.31 25.82 -10.58
CA THR A 168 -3.22 26.51 -11.26
C THR A 168 -3.19 26.12 -12.73
N TRP A 169 -2.56 25.00 -13.05
CA TRP A 169 -2.23 24.61 -14.42
C TRP A 169 -3.03 23.42 -14.95
N LYS A 170 -4.03 22.91 -14.21
CA LYS A 170 -4.99 21.91 -14.74
C LYS A 170 -5.66 22.37 -16.04
N LYS A 171 -6.02 23.64 -16.13
CA LYS A 171 -6.63 24.26 -17.33
C LYS A 171 -5.72 24.23 -18.56
N ASP A 172 -4.41 24.11 -18.35
CA ASP A 172 -3.40 24.07 -19.41
C ASP A 172 -3.08 22.63 -19.84
N LEU A 173 -3.70 21.62 -19.19
CA LEU A 173 -3.57 20.22 -19.55
C LEU A 173 -4.76 19.78 -20.40
N GLU A 174 -4.45 19.25 -21.58
CA GLU A 174 -5.41 18.49 -22.36
C GLU A 174 -5.23 17.00 -22.04
N VAL A 175 -6.20 16.45 -21.33
CA VAL A 175 -6.25 15.03 -20.99
C VAL A 175 -7.17 14.33 -21.98
N THR A 176 -6.60 13.44 -22.78
CA THR A 176 -7.35 12.62 -23.74
C THR A 176 -7.29 11.15 -23.32
N TYR A 177 -8.38 10.43 -23.56
CA TYR A 177 -8.45 8.99 -23.36
C TYR A 177 -8.60 8.34 -24.73
N ARG A 178 -7.78 7.33 -25.03
CA ARG A 178 -8.03 6.51 -26.22
C ARG A 178 -9.18 5.56 -25.92
N GLU A 179 -9.98 5.25 -26.94
CA GLU A 179 -11.06 4.29 -26.81
C GLU A 179 -10.49 2.93 -26.35
N GLY A 180 -10.97 2.44 -25.20
CA GLY A 180 -10.48 1.20 -24.59
C GLY A 180 -9.20 1.33 -23.75
N ASP A 181 -8.50 2.47 -23.78
CA ASP A 181 -7.38 2.73 -22.85
C ASP A 181 -7.89 3.53 -21.64
N TYR A 182 -7.47 3.09 -20.46
CA TYR A 182 -7.78 3.77 -19.19
C TYR A 182 -6.64 4.71 -18.74
N GLU A 183 -5.53 4.71 -19.47
CA GLU A 183 -4.40 5.59 -19.22
C GLU A 183 -4.62 6.93 -19.96
N PRO A 184 -4.59 8.07 -19.24
CA PRO A 184 -4.74 9.37 -19.84
C PRO A 184 -3.49 9.70 -20.68
N TYR A 185 -3.73 10.07 -21.92
CA TYR A 185 -2.72 10.69 -22.78
C TYR A 185 -2.79 12.19 -22.55
N VAL A 186 -1.68 12.76 -22.09
CA VAL A 186 -1.62 14.19 -21.81
C VAL A 186 -0.74 14.88 -22.84
N ASN A 187 -1.38 15.77 -23.60
CA ASN A 187 -0.67 16.73 -24.42
C ASN A 187 -0.25 17.88 -23.51
N TYR A 188 1.05 18.03 -23.30
CA TYR A 188 1.64 19.15 -22.59
C TYR A 188 2.71 19.82 -23.45
N PRO A 189 2.95 21.14 -23.29
CA PRO A 189 4.01 21.83 -24.01
C PRO A 189 5.37 21.20 -23.68
N THR A 190 6.02 20.59 -24.67
CA THR A 190 7.21 19.71 -24.54
C THR A 190 8.50 20.37 -24.05
N GLY A 191 8.47 21.60 -23.54
CA GLY A 191 9.68 22.40 -23.28
C GLY A 191 10.05 22.67 -21.82
N LYS A 192 9.17 22.45 -20.84
CA LYS A 192 9.37 23.03 -19.48
C LYS A 192 9.14 22.10 -18.29
N TYR A 193 8.59 20.91 -18.51
CA TYR A 193 8.13 20.08 -17.41
C TYR A 193 9.00 18.84 -17.30
N SER A 194 9.50 18.53 -16.11
CA SER A 194 10.07 17.21 -15.88
C SER A 194 8.92 16.20 -15.95
N GLU A 195 9.06 15.21 -16.82
CA GLU A 195 8.12 14.09 -17.00
C GLU A 195 7.57 13.53 -15.67
N LYS A 196 8.44 13.43 -14.66
CA LYS A 196 8.11 12.98 -13.29
C LYS A 196 6.99 13.77 -12.60
N HIS A 197 6.97 15.10 -12.74
CA HIS A 197 5.92 15.91 -12.10
C HIS A 197 4.58 15.71 -12.79
N ILE A 198 4.58 15.67 -14.13
CA ILE A 198 3.39 15.38 -14.93
C ILE A 198 2.82 14.03 -14.54
N GLN A 199 3.65 12.99 -14.54
CA GLN A 199 3.24 11.62 -14.25
C GLN A 199 2.51 11.50 -12.90
N SER A 200 3.09 12.09 -11.86
CA SER A 200 2.54 12.09 -10.50
C SER A 200 1.25 12.93 -10.34
N ILE A 201 0.86 13.67 -11.36
CA ILE A 201 -0.36 14.48 -11.43
C ILE A 201 -1.41 13.81 -12.31
N LEU A 202 -0.98 13.07 -13.34
CA LEU A 202 -1.87 12.24 -14.16
C LEU A 202 -2.64 11.24 -13.30
N GLU A 203 -2.04 10.79 -12.20
CA GLU A 203 -2.71 9.96 -11.19
C GLU A 203 -4.02 10.58 -10.69
N TYR A 204 -4.10 11.91 -10.54
CA TYR A 204 -5.34 12.57 -10.09
C TYR A 204 -6.41 12.65 -11.18
N GLU A 205 -6.02 12.56 -12.45
CA GLU A 205 -6.95 12.52 -13.58
C GLU A 205 -7.49 11.10 -13.78
N LEU A 206 -6.82 10.07 -13.27
CA LEU A 206 -7.35 8.71 -13.26
C LEU A 206 -8.65 8.64 -12.46
N ASN A 207 -9.76 8.45 -13.17
CA ASN A 207 -11.04 8.15 -12.56
C ASN A 207 -11.17 6.64 -12.27
N ILE A 208 -10.24 6.10 -11.47
CA ILE A 208 -10.18 4.67 -11.12
C ILE A 208 -11.48 4.22 -10.43
N LEU A 209 -12.12 5.12 -9.69
CA LEU A 209 -13.40 4.87 -9.02
C LEU A 209 -14.52 4.59 -10.03
N ASP A 210 -14.81 5.54 -10.93
CA ASP A 210 -15.86 5.38 -11.94
C ASP A 210 -15.56 4.20 -12.88
N LEU A 211 -14.29 4.02 -13.24
CA LEU A 211 -13.85 2.89 -14.04
C LEU A 211 -14.16 1.54 -13.37
N SER A 212 -13.70 1.35 -12.13
CA SER A 212 -13.93 0.12 -11.36
C SER A 212 -15.43 -0.17 -11.23
N LEU A 213 -16.23 0.86 -10.94
CA LEU A 213 -17.68 0.73 -10.80
C LEU A 213 -18.37 0.36 -12.11
N ARG A 214 -17.99 0.96 -13.24
CA ARG A 214 -18.58 0.65 -14.55
C ARG A 214 -18.21 -0.75 -15.04
N LEU A 215 -16.94 -1.13 -14.86
CA LEU A 215 -16.48 -2.51 -15.14
C LEU A 215 -17.30 -3.51 -14.34
N MET A 216 -17.54 -3.23 -13.06
CA MET A 216 -18.36 -4.11 -12.23
C MET A 216 -19.82 -4.11 -12.62
N LYS A 217 -20.43 -2.95 -12.88
CA LYS A 217 -21.84 -2.85 -13.30
C LYS A 217 -22.18 -3.74 -14.50
N GLY A 218 -21.31 -3.79 -15.49
CA GLY A 218 -21.51 -4.61 -16.70
C GLY A 218 -21.35 -6.12 -16.49
N ASN A 219 -20.82 -6.54 -15.34
CA ASN A 219 -20.46 -7.94 -15.07
C ASN A 219 -21.17 -8.55 -13.85
N LEU A 220 -21.97 -7.75 -13.12
CA LEU A 220 -22.78 -8.20 -12.00
C LEU A 220 -24.08 -8.88 -12.49
N ASP A 221 -24.61 -9.78 -11.66
CA ASP A 221 -25.93 -10.38 -11.89
C ASP A 221 -27.02 -9.30 -11.90
N ALA A 222 -27.79 -9.24 -12.98
CA ALA A 222 -28.80 -8.20 -13.19
C ALA A 222 -29.90 -8.24 -12.11
N GLY A 223 -30.32 -9.43 -11.67
CA GLY A 223 -31.34 -9.58 -10.63
C GLY A 223 -30.87 -9.06 -9.27
N ARG A 224 -29.61 -9.34 -8.89
CA ARG A 224 -29.01 -8.77 -7.68
C ARG A 224 -28.87 -7.25 -7.79
N LEU A 225 -28.44 -6.75 -8.95
CA LEU A 225 -28.28 -5.31 -9.16
C LEU A 225 -29.61 -4.57 -9.08
N ASP A 226 -30.67 -5.09 -9.70
CA ASP A 226 -32.02 -4.52 -9.63
C ASP A 226 -32.54 -4.53 -8.20
N LYS A 227 -32.32 -5.62 -7.45
CA LYS A 227 -32.71 -5.68 -6.03
C LYS A 227 -31.99 -4.61 -5.21
N ALA A 228 -30.67 -4.48 -5.36
CA ALA A 228 -29.88 -3.48 -4.65
C ALA A 228 -30.26 -2.04 -5.06
N ALA A 229 -30.55 -1.80 -6.34
CA ALA A 229 -30.99 -0.51 -6.85
C ALA A 229 -32.37 -0.08 -6.32
N ASN A 230 -33.19 -1.03 -5.87
CA ASN A 230 -34.49 -0.76 -5.22
C ASN A 230 -34.38 -0.53 -3.70
N MET A 231 -33.19 -0.70 -3.10
CA MET A 231 -32.96 -0.37 -1.69
C MET A 231 -32.79 1.15 -1.54
N SER A 232 -33.19 1.70 -0.39
CA SER A 232 -32.90 3.11 -0.11
C SER A 232 -31.39 3.31 0.10
N GLU A 233 -30.92 4.54 -0.17
CA GLU A 233 -29.52 4.89 0.08
C GLU A 233 -29.13 4.64 1.55
N GLU A 234 -29.99 5.00 2.49
CA GLU A 234 -29.78 4.77 3.92
C GLU A 234 -29.57 3.29 4.24
N THR A 235 -30.39 2.41 3.67
CA THR A 235 -30.25 0.96 3.86
C THR A 235 -28.95 0.43 3.23
N LEU A 236 -28.59 0.90 2.02
CA LEU A 236 -27.33 0.49 1.38
C LEU A 236 -26.12 0.89 2.25
N LEU A 237 -26.10 2.13 2.75
CA LEU A 237 -25.02 2.63 3.61
C LEU A 237 -24.95 1.90 4.94
N ALA A 238 -26.09 1.62 5.58
CA ALA A 238 -26.14 0.87 6.83
C ALA A 238 -25.56 -0.54 6.66
N ASN A 239 -25.98 -1.26 5.62
CA ASN A 239 -25.49 -2.61 5.36
C ASN A 239 -24.00 -2.61 4.99
N MET A 240 -23.52 -1.62 4.22
CA MET A 240 -22.09 -1.51 3.90
C MET A 240 -21.23 -1.21 5.13
N ALA A 241 -21.72 -0.36 6.05
CA ALA A 241 -21.03 -0.08 7.30
C ALA A 241 -20.96 -1.32 8.20
N GLU A 242 -22.03 -2.11 8.26
CA GLU A 242 -22.05 -3.40 8.97
C GLU A 242 -21.01 -4.38 8.40
N MET A 243 -21.02 -4.62 7.09
CA MET A 243 -20.02 -5.49 6.43
C MET A 243 -18.59 -5.00 6.64
N ALA A 244 -18.35 -3.69 6.53
CA ALA A 244 -17.04 -3.09 6.77
C ALA A 244 -16.54 -3.32 8.20
N SER A 245 -17.43 -3.18 9.19
CA SER A 245 -17.16 -3.46 10.60
C SER A 245 -16.80 -4.92 10.83
N GLU A 246 -17.56 -5.85 10.24
CA GLU A 246 -17.28 -7.28 10.35
C GLU A 246 -15.96 -7.69 9.70
N MET A 247 -15.68 -7.20 8.47
CA MET A 247 -14.40 -7.42 7.79
C MET A 247 -13.22 -6.95 8.65
N GLN A 248 -13.39 -5.86 9.38
CA GLN A 248 -12.37 -5.38 10.31
C GLN A 248 -12.17 -6.29 11.51
N GLY A 249 -13.26 -6.83 12.08
CA GLY A 249 -13.17 -7.88 13.09
C GLY A 249 -12.37 -9.10 12.62
N MET A 250 -12.49 -9.46 11.34
CA MET A 250 -11.76 -10.59 10.73
C MET A 250 -10.28 -10.29 10.47
N ARG A 251 -9.91 -9.02 10.31
CA ARG A 251 -8.58 -8.59 9.84
C ARG A 251 -7.44 -9.14 10.68
N PHE A 252 -7.54 -9.09 12.00
CA PHE A 252 -6.46 -9.52 12.91
C PHE A 252 -6.01 -10.97 12.61
N LEU A 253 -6.96 -11.83 12.29
CA LEU A 253 -6.72 -13.26 12.05
C LEU A 253 -6.36 -13.54 10.59
N LEU A 254 -7.01 -12.85 9.66
CA LEU A 254 -6.80 -13.09 8.23
C LEU A 254 -5.50 -12.44 7.71
N ASN A 255 -5.06 -11.30 8.27
CA ASN A 255 -3.94 -10.53 7.72
C ASN A 255 -2.56 -11.23 7.87
N LYS A 256 -2.30 -11.94 8.98
CA LYS A 256 -0.96 -12.49 9.27
C LYS A 256 -0.45 -13.51 8.24
N ASN A 257 -1.34 -14.21 7.52
CA ASN A 257 -1.01 -15.18 6.46
C ASN A 257 -1.81 -14.93 5.17
N TYR A 258 -2.21 -13.68 4.96
CA TYR A 258 -3.05 -13.32 3.85
C TYR A 258 -2.31 -13.43 2.52
N HIS A 259 -2.90 -14.15 1.57
CA HIS A 259 -2.47 -14.14 0.17
C HIS A 259 -3.60 -13.57 -0.67
N ILE A 260 -3.35 -12.45 -1.33
CA ILE A 260 -4.35 -11.76 -2.16
C ILE A 260 -5.00 -12.70 -3.18
N GLN A 261 -4.27 -13.67 -3.73
CA GLN A 261 -4.80 -14.63 -4.70
C GLN A 261 -5.93 -15.49 -4.13
N LYS A 262 -5.95 -15.71 -2.80
CA LYS A 262 -6.98 -16.52 -2.15
C LYS A 262 -8.30 -15.79 -2.03
N SER A 263 -8.29 -14.45 -2.04
CA SER A 263 -9.51 -13.63 -2.04
C SER A 263 -10.06 -13.38 -3.44
N SER A 264 -9.56 -14.10 -4.45
CA SER A 264 -10.09 -14.02 -5.79
C SER A 264 -11.57 -14.42 -5.81
N ILE A 265 -12.40 -13.54 -6.36
CA ILE A 265 -13.83 -13.76 -6.56
C ILE A 265 -14.11 -13.59 -8.05
N ALA A 266 -14.61 -14.63 -8.70
CA ALA A 266 -14.99 -14.55 -10.10
C ALA A 266 -16.24 -13.68 -10.27
N VAL A 267 -16.22 -12.83 -11.30
CA VAL A 267 -17.32 -11.97 -11.74
C VAL A 267 -17.63 -12.32 -13.20
N GLY A 268 -18.76 -11.87 -13.74
CA GLY A 268 -19.06 -12.00 -15.17
C GLY A 268 -17.97 -11.45 -16.08
N GLY A 269 -17.99 -11.86 -17.35
CA GLY A 269 -17.10 -11.33 -18.40
C GLY A 269 -15.61 -11.61 -18.22
N GLY A 270 -15.24 -12.58 -17.37
CA GLY A 270 -13.85 -12.95 -17.12
C GLY A 270 -13.13 -12.06 -16.10
N TYR A 271 -13.84 -11.10 -15.49
CA TYR A 271 -13.29 -10.24 -14.44
C TYR A 271 -13.28 -10.94 -13.07
N ARG A 272 -12.43 -10.43 -12.18
CA ARG A 272 -12.23 -10.92 -10.83
C ARG A 272 -12.06 -9.75 -9.86
N LEU A 273 -12.58 -9.94 -8.65
CA LEU A 273 -12.29 -9.08 -7.52
C LEU A 273 -11.18 -9.69 -6.67
N PHE A 274 -10.32 -8.84 -6.11
CA PHE A 274 -9.37 -9.23 -5.08
C PHE A 274 -9.42 -8.24 -3.94
N TRP A 275 -9.35 -8.74 -2.71
CA TRP A 275 -9.22 -7.92 -1.52
C TRP A 275 -7.76 -7.78 -1.12
N GLU A 276 -7.36 -6.60 -0.68
CA GLU A 276 -6.07 -6.36 -0.03
C GLU A 276 -6.27 -5.58 1.27
N TRP A 277 -5.67 -6.07 2.34
CA TRP A 277 -5.57 -5.31 3.58
C TRP A 277 -4.62 -4.14 3.38
N ARG A 278 -5.19 -2.95 3.16
CA ARG A 278 -4.48 -1.67 3.18
C ARG A 278 -4.82 -0.90 4.44
N ILE A 279 -3.95 0.04 4.78
CA ILE A 279 -4.06 0.85 5.99
C ILE A 279 -4.07 2.35 5.65
N ASN A 280 -3.46 2.73 4.54
CA ASN A 280 -3.50 4.09 4.00
C ASN A 280 -4.85 4.44 3.35
N GLY A 281 -5.80 4.93 4.16
CA GLY A 281 -7.02 5.59 3.68
C GLY A 281 -8.31 4.77 3.80
N GLY A 282 -8.27 3.60 4.43
CA GLY A 282 -9.46 2.78 4.64
C GLY A 282 -9.17 1.42 5.28
N ILE A 283 -10.21 0.58 5.32
CA ILE A 283 -10.17 -0.77 5.89
C ILE A 283 -9.51 -1.80 4.97
N GLY A 284 -9.41 -1.47 3.67
CA GLY A 284 -8.68 -2.24 2.68
C GLY A 284 -8.91 -1.69 1.28
N ALA A 285 -8.55 -2.49 0.28
CA ALA A 285 -8.69 -2.15 -1.12
C ALA A 285 -9.28 -3.30 -1.92
N VAL A 286 -10.06 -2.96 -2.94
CA VAL A 286 -10.62 -3.90 -3.91
C VAL A 286 -9.96 -3.66 -5.25
N TYR A 287 -9.34 -4.70 -5.81
CA TYR A 287 -8.85 -4.70 -7.19
C TYR A 287 -9.88 -5.32 -8.11
N VAL A 288 -10.06 -4.74 -9.30
CA VAL A 288 -10.90 -5.25 -10.37
C VAL A 288 -10.02 -5.55 -11.58
N THR A 289 -9.90 -6.82 -11.98
CA THR A 289 -8.98 -7.22 -13.06
C THR A 289 -9.48 -8.47 -13.79
N ASP A 290 -9.12 -8.60 -15.06
CA ASP A 290 -9.35 -9.80 -15.88
C ASP A 290 -8.25 -10.86 -15.70
N LYS A 291 -7.26 -10.58 -14.85
CA LYS A 291 -6.11 -11.45 -14.59
C LYS A 291 -6.33 -12.35 -13.37
N GLU A 292 -5.60 -13.46 -13.33
CA GLU A 292 -5.58 -14.39 -12.19
C GLU A 292 -4.91 -13.81 -10.93
N VAL A 293 -4.09 -12.76 -11.09
CA VAL A 293 -3.44 -12.07 -9.98
C VAL A 293 -3.43 -10.57 -10.29
N PRO A 294 -3.80 -9.71 -9.32
CA PRO A 294 -3.77 -8.28 -9.55
C PRO A 294 -2.33 -7.81 -9.77
N LEU A 295 -2.16 -6.96 -10.78
CA LEU A 295 -0.96 -6.18 -10.98
C LEU A 295 -1.09 -4.84 -10.25
N VAL A 296 0.05 -4.24 -9.94
CA VAL A 296 0.14 -2.92 -9.28
C VAL A 296 -0.65 -1.83 -10.01
N LEU A 297 -0.87 -1.97 -11.32
CA LEU A 297 -1.60 -1.01 -12.15
C LEU A 297 -3.08 -1.35 -12.35
N ASP A 298 -3.54 -2.49 -11.84
CA ASP A 298 -4.94 -2.85 -12.03
C ASP A 298 -5.83 -1.87 -11.25
N PRO A 299 -7.03 -1.53 -11.78
CA PRO A 299 -7.97 -0.65 -11.11
C PRO A 299 -8.20 -1.10 -9.66
N MET A 300 -7.87 -0.21 -8.74
CA MET A 300 -7.99 -0.43 -7.30
C MET A 300 -8.86 0.67 -6.71
N VAL A 301 -9.78 0.33 -5.83
CA VAL A 301 -10.53 1.30 -5.01
C VAL A 301 -10.27 1.05 -3.54
N ILE A 302 -10.23 2.12 -2.74
CA ILE A 302 -10.06 2.01 -1.28
C ILE A 302 -11.45 1.90 -0.66
N VAL A 303 -11.63 1.01 0.31
CA VAL A 303 -12.88 0.90 1.09
C VAL A 303 -12.67 1.55 2.45
N ASN A 304 -13.47 2.55 2.82
CA ASN A 304 -13.35 3.24 4.12
C ASN A 304 -14.06 2.47 5.26
N SER A 305 -14.01 3.01 6.49
CA SER A 305 -14.65 2.43 7.70
C SER A 305 -16.16 2.24 7.58
N LYS A 306 -16.81 2.96 6.66
CA LYS A 306 -18.26 2.89 6.39
C LYS A 306 -18.59 1.98 5.20
N GLY A 307 -17.62 1.26 4.64
CA GLY A 307 -17.79 0.41 3.46
C GLY A 307 -17.93 1.17 2.14
N VAL A 308 -17.74 2.49 2.17
CA VAL A 308 -17.86 3.35 0.99
C VAL A 308 -16.54 3.35 0.26
N ILE A 309 -16.59 3.13 -1.06
CA ILE A 309 -15.37 3.14 -1.88
C ILE A 309 -14.93 4.56 -2.26
N ALA A 310 -13.62 4.75 -2.32
CA ALA A 310 -12.95 5.99 -2.67
C ALA A 310 -11.86 5.79 -3.72
N ASN A 311 -11.57 6.86 -4.46
CA ASN A 311 -10.53 6.87 -5.48
C ASN A 311 -9.14 6.90 -4.82
N PRO A 312 -8.24 5.91 -5.01
CA PRO A 312 -6.97 5.88 -4.29
C PRO A 312 -6.05 7.09 -4.57
N PRO A 313 -5.95 7.61 -5.80
CA PRO A 313 -5.36 8.93 -6.08
C PRO A 313 -5.95 10.10 -5.28
N LYS A 314 -7.26 10.07 -5.01
CA LYS A 314 -8.02 11.15 -4.38
C LYS A 314 -8.86 10.57 -3.24
N PRO A 315 -8.25 10.13 -2.12
CA PRO A 315 -8.97 9.42 -1.06
C PRO A 315 -9.99 10.28 -0.29
N TRP A 316 -10.04 11.59 -0.56
CA TRP A 316 -11.10 12.48 -0.13
C TRP A 316 -12.32 12.46 -1.08
N GLU A 317 -12.19 11.97 -2.31
CA GLU A 317 -13.29 11.82 -3.25
C GLU A 317 -13.81 10.37 -3.18
N ASN A 318 -14.94 10.19 -2.50
CA ASN A 318 -15.66 8.93 -2.41
C ASN A 318 -16.88 8.92 -3.35
N ILE A 319 -17.53 7.77 -3.50
CA ILE A 319 -18.68 7.62 -4.39
C ILE A 319 -19.83 8.60 -4.08
N LEU A 320 -20.03 8.98 -2.81
CA LEU A 320 -21.11 9.89 -2.37
C LEU A 320 -20.84 11.35 -2.74
N GLU A 321 -19.56 11.72 -2.80
CA GLU A 321 -19.09 13.06 -3.19
C GLU A 321 -18.82 13.18 -4.69
N SER A 322 -18.71 12.04 -5.37
CA SER A 322 -18.51 11.96 -6.81
C SER A 322 -19.83 12.12 -7.60
N GLY A 323 -19.73 12.35 -8.90
CA GLY A 323 -20.86 12.25 -9.83
C GLY A 323 -21.40 10.84 -10.06
N SER A 324 -20.87 9.82 -9.36
CA SER A 324 -21.18 8.39 -9.52
C SER A 324 -22.07 7.84 -8.40
N ARG A 325 -22.84 8.68 -7.71
CA ARG A 325 -23.73 8.27 -6.61
C ARG A 325 -24.80 7.27 -7.04
N ASP A 326 -25.19 7.27 -8.32
CA ASP A 326 -26.09 6.27 -8.93
C ASP A 326 -25.49 4.85 -8.98
N LEU A 327 -24.18 4.72 -8.76
CA LEU A 327 -23.47 3.43 -8.72
C LEU A 327 -23.32 2.88 -7.29
N LEU A 328 -23.99 3.45 -6.30
CA LEU A 328 -24.00 2.94 -4.92
C LEU A 328 -24.44 1.47 -4.80
N PRO A 329 -25.45 0.98 -5.55
CA PRO A 329 -25.79 -0.45 -5.57
C PRO A 329 -24.63 -1.34 -6.03
N VAL A 330 -23.77 -0.84 -6.93
CA VAL A 330 -22.58 -1.56 -7.39
C VAL A 330 -21.52 -1.60 -6.28
N ASN A 331 -21.29 -0.51 -5.55
CA ASN A 331 -20.43 -0.51 -4.36
C ASN A 331 -20.93 -1.55 -3.34
N TYR A 332 -22.24 -1.57 -3.04
CA TYR A 332 -22.82 -2.51 -2.10
C TYR A 332 -22.53 -3.97 -2.51
N LEU A 333 -22.83 -4.34 -3.76
CA LEU A 333 -22.62 -5.70 -4.25
C LEU A 333 -21.14 -6.10 -4.31
N MET A 334 -20.25 -5.17 -4.70
CA MET A 334 -18.81 -5.40 -4.65
C MET A 334 -18.36 -5.74 -3.23
N LEU A 335 -18.82 -4.98 -2.23
CA LEU A 335 -18.46 -5.19 -0.84
C LEU A 335 -19.06 -6.49 -0.29
N GLU A 336 -20.32 -6.79 -0.62
CA GLU A 336 -21.01 -8.04 -0.25
C GLU A 336 -20.24 -9.27 -0.75
N MET A 337 -19.82 -9.28 -2.01
CA MET A 337 -19.02 -10.39 -2.57
C MET A 337 -17.67 -10.56 -1.85
N VAL A 338 -17.00 -9.46 -1.51
CA VAL A 338 -15.74 -9.48 -0.75
C VAL A 338 -15.96 -9.98 0.68
N TRP A 339 -16.98 -9.46 1.35
CA TRP A 339 -17.37 -9.86 2.69
C TRP A 339 -17.70 -11.35 2.75
N GLU A 340 -18.56 -11.86 1.86
CA GLU A 340 -18.89 -13.29 1.77
C GLU A 340 -17.62 -14.15 1.64
N LYS A 341 -16.67 -13.72 0.79
CA LYS A 341 -15.41 -14.45 0.60
C LYS A 341 -14.55 -14.43 1.86
N LEU A 342 -14.41 -13.30 2.53
CA LEU A 342 -13.61 -13.20 3.77
C LEU A 342 -14.26 -13.95 4.92
N SER A 343 -15.59 -13.86 5.09
CA SER A 343 -16.37 -14.64 6.06
C SER A 343 -16.16 -16.13 5.85
N SER A 344 -16.20 -16.61 4.60
CA SER A 344 -15.94 -18.03 4.30
C SER A 344 -14.53 -18.49 4.65
N MET A 345 -13.52 -17.60 4.60
CA MET A 345 -12.17 -17.92 5.07
C MET A 345 -12.11 -17.92 6.60
N TYR A 346 -12.80 -16.97 7.23
CA TYR A 346 -12.82 -16.79 8.66
C TYR A 346 -13.50 -17.97 9.38
N GLU A 347 -14.61 -18.47 8.84
CA GLU A 347 -15.34 -19.64 9.37
C GLU A 347 -14.51 -20.92 9.36
N LYS A 348 -13.50 -21.02 8.49
CA LYS A 348 -12.58 -22.16 8.44
C LYS A 348 -11.54 -22.15 9.56
N ILE A 349 -11.47 -21.06 10.35
CA ILE A 349 -10.54 -20.95 11.47
C ILE A 349 -11.06 -21.79 12.65
N ASP A 350 -10.29 -22.80 13.04
CA ASP A 350 -10.56 -23.60 14.23
C ASP A 350 -10.14 -22.84 15.50
N PHE A 351 -11.06 -22.00 16.00
CA PHE A 351 -10.88 -21.24 17.23
C PHE A 351 -10.67 -22.12 18.48
N ASP A 352 -11.25 -23.32 18.51
CA ASP A 352 -11.11 -24.24 19.64
C ASP A 352 -9.73 -24.87 19.67
N SER A 353 -9.15 -25.19 18.51
CA SER A 353 -7.73 -25.57 18.41
C SER A 353 -6.82 -24.42 18.87
N ILE A 354 -7.09 -23.17 18.46
CA ILE A 354 -6.32 -22.02 18.92
C ILE A 354 -6.40 -21.87 20.44
N ARG A 355 -7.60 -21.96 21.04
CA ARG A 355 -7.79 -21.84 22.49
C ARG A 355 -7.10 -22.97 23.27
N ARG A 356 -7.16 -24.21 22.79
CA ARG A 356 -6.52 -25.37 23.44
C ARG A 356 -5.01 -25.33 23.43
N ASN A 357 -4.40 -24.57 22.50
CA ASN A 357 -2.96 -24.54 22.30
C ASN A 357 -2.25 -23.33 22.96
N LYS A 358 -2.95 -22.54 23.78
CA LYS A 358 -2.42 -21.31 24.41
C LYS A 358 -1.21 -21.50 25.32
N ASP A 359 -0.93 -22.72 25.79
CA ASP A 359 0.14 -22.94 26.77
C ASP A 359 1.57 -23.05 26.18
N LYS A 360 1.77 -22.76 24.88
CA LYS A 360 3.07 -22.92 24.22
C LYS A 360 3.33 -21.83 23.16
N ASP A 361 4.09 -20.79 23.53
CA ASP A 361 4.56 -19.67 22.67
C ASP A 361 3.53 -19.19 21.64
N ASP A 362 2.62 -18.35 22.14
CA ASP A 362 1.28 -18.03 21.62
C ASP A 362 1.22 -17.45 20.19
N ASP A 363 2.23 -16.75 19.72
CA ASP A 363 2.17 -16.11 18.40
C ASP A 363 2.50 -17.08 17.25
N GLU A 364 3.39 -18.05 17.46
CA GLU A 364 3.93 -18.90 16.38
C GLU A 364 2.97 -20.03 15.98
N LYS A 365 2.07 -20.46 16.87
CA LYS A 365 1.08 -21.51 16.59
C LYS A 365 -0.25 -21.00 16.08
N LEU A 366 -0.67 -19.80 16.50
CA LEU A 366 -1.79 -19.10 15.88
C LEU A 366 -1.49 -18.85 14.38
N LEU A 367 -0.21 -18.62 14.06
CA LEU A 367 0.30 -18.55 12.69
C LEU A 367 0.21 -19.89 11.92
N LEU A 368 0.42 -21.04 12.56
CA LEU A 368 0.36 -22.36 11.89
C LEU A 368 -1.08 -22.76 11.52
N SER A 369 -2.05 -22.57 12.43
CA SER A 369 -3.47 -22.85 12.16
C SER A 369 -4.02 -22.05 10.96
N CYS A 370 -3.71 -20.76 10.88
CA CYS A 370 -4.10 -19.93 9.74
C CYS A 370 -3.35 -20.32 8.44
N SER A 371 -2.14 -20.89 8.54
CA SER A 371 -1.40 -21.36 7.37
C SER A 371 -1.98 -22.65 6.77
N ASP A 372 -2.59 -23.51 7.58
CA ASP A 372 -3.19 -24.77 7.15
C ASP A 372 -4.47 -24.54 6.32
N ILE A 373 -5.31 -23.57 6.71
CA ILE A 373 -6.47 -23.11 5.91
C ILE A 373 -6.01 -22.61 4.55
N ALA A 374 -4.86 -21.95 4.52
CA ALA A 374 -4.22 -21.47 3.32
C ALA A 374 -3.78 -22.62 2.39
N SER A 375 -3.51 -23.82 2.90
CA SER A 375 -3.05 -24.97 2.12
C SER A 375 -4.19 -25.90 1.65
N LEU A 376 -5.35 -25.86 2.32
CA LEU A 376 -6.47 -26.76 2.07
C LEU A 376 -7.30 -26.41 0.82
N GLU A 377 -7.15 -25.20 0.27
CA GLU A 377 -7.85 -24.73 -0.94
C GLU A 377 -7.04 -24.87 -2.25
N GLU A 378 -5.91 -25.61 -2.27
CA GLU A 378 -5.35 -26.13 -3.54
C GLU A 378 -6.27 -27.21 -4.12
N CYS A 379 -7.50 -26.83 -4.46
CA CYS A 379 -8.37 -27.56 -5.35
C CYS A 379 -7.64 -27.71 -6.68
N ARG A 380 -7.34 -28.97 -6.97
CA ARG A 380 -6.85 -29.53 -8.23
C ARG A 380 -7.63 -28.95 -9.42
N VAL A 381 -7.20 -27.82 -9.95
CA VAL A 381 -7.40 -27.54 -11.37
C VAL A 381 -6.22 -28.23 -12.06
N GLU A 382 -6.47 -29.43 -12.57
CA GLU A 382 -5.56 -30.09 -13.51
C GLU A 382 -5.52 -29.27 -14.80
N THR A 383 -4.78 -28.15 -14.80
CA THR A 383 -4.26 -27.59 -16.03
C THR A 383 -3.10 -28.46 -16.48
N THR A 384 -3.28 -29.10 -17.62
CA THR A 384 -2.38 -30.05 -18.28
C THR A 384 -1.10 -29.38 -18.84
N GLU A 385 -0.68 -28.25 -18.28
CA GLU A 385 0.53 -27.52 -18.67
C GLU A 385 1.55 -27.50 -17.53
N SER A 386 2.34 -28.57 -17.47
CA SER A 386 3.67 -28.65 -16.89
C SER A 386 3.83 -28.21 -15.41
N LYS A 387 3.96 -29.22 -14.54
CA LYS A 387 4.48 -29.15 -13.18
C LYS A 387 5.90 -28.54 -13.13
N ARG A 388 6.06 -27.23 -13.30
CA ARG A 388 7.15 -26.50 -12.65
C ARG A 388 6.64 -26.06 -11.29
N ARG A 389 6.66 -26.99 -10.32
CA ARG A 389 6.52 -26.62 -8.90
C ARG A 389 7.48 -25.46 -8.66
N LYS A 390 6.97 -24.27 -8.29
CA LYS A 390 7.83 -23.16 -7.91
C LYS A 390 8.71 -23.65 -6.76
N MET A 391 9.99 -23.85 -7.03
CA MET A 391 10.96 -24.27 -6.01
C MET A 391 11.15 -23.10 -5.04
N ILE A 392 10.46 -23.15 -3.90
CA ILE A 392 10.57 -22.13 -2.84
C ILE A 392 11.78 -22.48 -1.98
N LEU A 393 12.77 -21.60 -1.95
CA LEU A 393 13.89 -21.71 -1.02
C LEU A 393 13.46 -21.22 0.37
N GLY A 394 13.72 -22.00 1.41
CA GLY A 394 13.59 -21.57 2.80
C GLY A 394 14.83 -20.80 3.29
N PRO A 395 14.70 -19.96 4.33
CA PRO A 395 15.86 -19.38 5.00
C PRO A 395 16.70 -20.48 5.68
N LEU A 396 18.02 -20.29 5.77
CA LEU A 396 18.94 -21.24 6.42
C LEU A 396 19.88 -20.54 7.39
N ARG A 397 20.15 -21.17 8.54
CA ARG A 397 21.21 -20.70 9.45
C ARG A 397 22.57 -20.94 8.82
N TYR A 398 23.53 -20.03 9.08
CA TYR A 398 24.88 -20.08 8.52
C TYR A 398 25.56 -21.45 8.63
N GLY A 399 25.50 -22.11 9.79
CA GLY A 399 26.10 -23.43 10.00
C GLY A 399 25.47 -24.52 9.12
N GLN A 400 24.16 -24.46 8.89
CA GLN A 400 23.46 -25.38 7.98
C GLN A 400 23.84 -25.07 6.52
N LEU A 401 23.80 -23.79 6.15
CA LEU A 401 24.11 -23.32 4.80
C LEU A 401 25.51 -23.73 4.36
N THR A 402 26.53 -23.41 5.16
CA THR A 402 27.92 -23.76 4.89
C THR A 402 28.15 -25.26 4.98
N GLY A 403 27.48 -25.96 5.91
CA GLY A 403 27.52 -27.42 5.99
C GLY A 403 27.01 -28.12 4.73
N PHE A 404 25.95 -27.60 4.08
CA PHE A 404 25.48 -28.12 2.80
C PHE A 404 26.46 -27.79 1.67
N LEU A 405 26.90 -26.54 1.57
CA LEU A 405 27.83 -26.10 0.53
C LEU A 405 29.13 -26.91 0.53
N SER A 406 29.74 -27.12 1.70
CA SER A 406 31.00 -27.86 1.80
C SER A 406 30.80 -29.35 1.56
N ARG A 407 29.79 -29.98 2.18
CA ARG A 407 29.64 -31.46 2.15
C ARG A 407 28.97 -31.98 0.88
N LYS A 408 28.11 -31.18 0.25
CA LYS A 408 27.27 -31.64 -0.88
C LYS A 408 27.60 -30.97 -2.20
N PHE A 409 28.17 -29.76 -2.18
CA PHE A 409 28.43 -28.99 -3.39
C PHE A 409 29.92 -28.72 -3.65
N GLY A 410 30.82 -29.28 -2.83
CA GLY A 410 32.27 -29.14 -3.01
C GLY A 410 32.75 -27.69 -2.88
N CYS A 411 32.08 -26.88 -2.07
CA CYS A 411 32.50 -25.50 -1.82
C CYS A 411 33.57 -25.46 -0.71
N GLU A 412 34.56 -24.61 -0.88
CA GLU A 412 35.48 -24.24 0.19
C GLU A 412 35.00 -22.97 0.87
N VAL A 413 34.90 -23.00 2.20
CA VAL A 413 34.54 -21.85 3.03
C VAL A 413 35.77 -21.46 3.84
N ARG A 414 36.26 -20.24 3.64
CA ARG A 414 37.46 -19.69 4.30
C ARG A 414 37.12 -18.40 5.03
N ASP A 415 37.95 -18.03 5.99
CA ASP A 415 37.82 -16.77 6.72
C ASP A 415 38.28 -15.60 5.85
N GLY A 416 37.44 -14.57 5.76
CA GLY A 416 37.73 -13.31 5.06
C GLY A 416 38.17 -12.21 6.02
N LYS A 417 38.08 -10.95 5.57
CA LYS A 417 38.42 -9.80 6.42
C LYS A 417 37.32 -9.57 7.47
N GLY A 418 37.69 -9.59 8.75
CA GLY A 418 36.76 -9.33 9.85
C GLY A 418 35.71 -10.45 9.99
N SER A 419 34.43 -10.07 9.93
CA SER A 419 33.29 -11.00 10.02
C SER A 419 32.91 -11.61 8.66
N GLU A 420 33.71 -11.45 7.62
CA GLU A 420 33.41 -12.00 6.29
C GLU A 420 33.83 -13.47 6.18
N ARG A 421 33.10 -14.20 5.34
CA ARG A 421 33.38 -15.58 4.97
C ARG A 421 33.42 -15.69 3.46
N VAL A 422 34.52 -16.21 2.96
CA VAL A 422 34.80 -16.33 1.53
C VAL A 422 34.44 -17.75 1.10
N ILE A 423 33.45 -17.86 0.21
CA ILE A 423 32.95 -19.14 -0.30
C ILE A 423 33.37 -19.27 -1.76
N THR A 424 34.03 -20.37 -2.10
CA THR A 424 34.50 -20.63 -3.46
C THR A 424 34.13 -22.05 -3.89
N ARG A 425 33.95 -22.24 -5.20
CA ARG A 425 33.71 -23.55 -5.82
C ARG A 425 34.46 -23.60 -7.16
N PRO A 426 35.15 -24.70 -7.50
CA PRO A 426 35.78 -24.83 -8.82
C PRO A 426 34.77 -24.56 -9.95
N GLY A 427 35.12 -23.65 -10.88
CA GLY A 427 34.23 -23.23 -11.97
C GLY A 427 33.15 -22.20 -11.59
N GLY A 428 33.08 -21.77 -10.33
CA GLY A 428 32.22 -20.69 -9.85
C GLY A 428 32.99 -19.41 -9.55
N LYS A 429 32.27 -18.31 -9.34
CA LYS A 429 32.82 -17.06 -8.79
C LYS A 429 32.92 -17.16 -7.27
N CYS A 430 33.89 -16.46 -6.71
CA CYS A 430 34.00 -16.21 -5.28
C CYS A 430 32.77 -15.44 -4.78
N PHE A 431 32.18 -15.88 -3.66
CA PHE A 431 31.07 -15.20 -3.00
C PHE A 431 31.44 -14.86 -1.56
N ILE A 432 31.27 -13.60 -1.17
CA ILE A 432 31.60 -13.13 0.18
C ILE A 432 30.30 -13.00 0.97
N LEU A 433 30.24 -13.65 2.14
CA LEU A 433 29.08 -13.66 3.02
C LEU A 433 29.43 -12.98 4.35
N GLY A 434 28.66 -11.97 4.75
CA GLY A 434 28.81 -11.31 6.04
C GLY A 434 28.29 -12.17 7.20
N HIS A 435 29.08 -12.31 8.26
CA HIS A 435 28.80 -13.10 9.47
C HIS A 435 28.94 -12.23 10.73
N HIS A 436 28.09 -11.20 10.86
CA HIS A 436 28.18 -10.21 11.95
C HIS A 436 27.60 -10.68 13.31
N LYS A 437 27.01 -11.87 13.38
CA LYS A 437 26.40 -12.47 14.59
C LYS A 437 26.74 -13.95 14.64
N ASN A 438 26.62 -14.62 15.80
CA ASN A 438 26.78 -16.08 15.87
C ASN A 438 25.62 -16.77 15.12
N ASN A 439 25.95 -17.50 14.05
CA ASN A 439 25.02 -18.34 13.28
C ASN A 439 23.78 -17.60 12.71
N PRO A 440 23.96 -16.55 11.89
CA PRO A 440 22.87 -15.75 11.35
C PRO A 440 21.99 -16.55 10.39
N ILE A 441 20.72 -16.15 10.27
CA ILE A 441 19.79 -16.68 9.26
C ILE A 441 20.03 -15.92 7.94
N HIS A 442 20.20 -16.66 6.85
CA HIS A 442 20.33 -16.10 5.50
C HIS A 442 19.04 -16.30 4.72
N HIS A 443 18.49 -15.19 4.22
CA HIS A 443 17.24 -15.20 3.45
C HIS A 443 17.40 -15.82 2.05
N PRO A 444 16.31 -16.36 1.48
CA PRO A 444 16.28 -17.00 0.16
C PRO A 444 16.94 -16.21 -0.97
N ILE A 445 16.82 -14.88 -0.96
CA ILE A 445 17.40 -14.00 -1.97
C ILE A 445 18.94 -14.06 -1.94
N VAL A 446 19.53 -14.07 -0.75
CA VAL A 446 20.98 -14.16 -0.55
C VAL A 446 21.47 -15.54 -1.00
N ILE A 447 20.77 -16.60 -0.60
CA ILE A 447 21.07 -17.98 -1.00
C ILE A 447 21.03 -18.10 -2.53
N LYS A 448 19.97 -17.61 -3.19
CA LYS A 448 19.83 -17.68 -4.65
C LYS A 448 20.95 -16.95 -5.39
N ARG A 449 21.37 -15.77 -4.91
CA ARG A 449 22.51 -15.02 -5.47
C ARG A 449 23.83 -15.78 -5.30
N MET A 450 24.02 -16.36 -4.12
CA MET A 450 25.19 -17.16 -3.81
C MET A 450 25.27 -18.42 -4.68
N LEU A 451 24.18 -19.19 -4.82
CA LEU A 451 24.14 -20.37 -5.68
C LEU A 451 24.46 -20.02 -7.13
N LYS A 452 23.88 -18.93 -7.64
CA LYS A 452 24.21 -18.42 -8.98
C LYS A 452 25.70 -18.04 -9.10
N GLY A 453 26.27 -17.40 -8.09
CA GLY A 453 27.70 -17.05 -8.05
C GLY A 453 28.60 -18.28 -8.05
N LEU A 454 28.27 -19.29 -7.25
CA LEU A 454 29.01 -20.55 -7.12
C LEU A 454 28.72 -21.55 -8.25
N ASN A 455 27.93 -21.16 -9.25
CA ASN A 455 27.51 -22.00 -10.36
C ASN A 455 26.82 -23.31 -9.92
N ILE A 456 25.98 -23.23 -8.87
CA ILE A 456 25.16 -24.33 -8.36
C ILE A 456 23.75 -24.16 -8.92
N PRO A 457 23.24 -25.12 -9.75
CA PRO A 457 21.87 -25.08 -10.22
C PRO A 457 20.87 -25.05 -9.06
N LEU A 458 19.84 -24.22 -9.19
CA LEU A 458 18.83 -24.06 -8.14
C LEU A 458 18.08 -25.38 -7.86
N GLU A 459 17.87 -26.18 -8.90
CA GLU A 459 17.23 -27.50 -8.82
C GLU A 459 18.09 -28.50 -8.04
N ASP A 460 19.39 -28.58 -8.31
CA ASP A 460 20.32 -29.43 -7.57
C ASP A 460 20.33 -29.07 -6.08
N TRP A 461 20.34 -27.77 -5.78
CA TRP A 461 20.21 -27.28 -4.41
C TRP A 461 18.91 -27.74 -3.77
N TYR A 462 17.78 -27.52 -4.45
CA TYR A 462 16.46 -27.84 -3.92
C TYR A 462 16.32 -29.34 -3.63
N ASN A 463 16.74 -30.17 -4.59
CA ASN A 463 16.67 -31.62 -4.47
C ASN A 463 17.55 -32.15 -3.34
N THR A 464 18.74 -31.58 -3.15
CA THR A 464 19.69 -32.03 -2.12
C THR A 464 19.32 -31.55 -0.72
N VAL A 465 18.81 -30.33 -0.59
CA VAL A 465 18.62 -29.66 0.71
C VAL A 465 17.20 -29.79 1.24
N TYR A 466 16.18 -29.80 0.37
CA TYR A 466 14.77 -29.79 0.78
C TYR A 466 14.02 -31.06 0.35
N ALA A 467 14.32 -31.65 -0.81
CA ALA A 467 13.64 -32.89 -1.24
C ALA A 467 14.31 -34.16 -0.71
N GLY A 468 15.59 -34.10 -0.34
CA GLY A 468 16.41 -35.25 0.08
C GLY A 468 16.35 -35.59 1.57
N GLY A 469 15.28 -35.22 2.27
CA GLY A 469 15.09 -35.56 3.69
C GLY A 469 14.68 -37.03 3.87
N ASN A 470 15.67 -37.93 3.83
CA ASN A 470 15.66 -39.21 4.56
C ASN A 470 16.80 -39.18 5.59
#